data_AF-A0A7C2I8V2-F1
#
_entry.id   AF-A0A7C2I8V2-F1
#
_cell.length_a   1.000
_cell.length_b   1.000
_cell.length_c   1.000
_cell.angle_alpha   90.00
_cell.angle_beta   90.00
_cell.angle_gamma   90.00
#
_symmetry.space_group_name_H-M   'P 1'
#
loop_
_entity.id
_entity.type
_entity.pdbx_description
1 polymer ?
#
loop_
_entity_poly.entity_id
_entity_poly.type
_entity_poly.pdbx_seq_one_letter_code
_entity_poly.pdbx_strand_id
1 'polypeptide(L)'
;MRERPAGLWAGLIQALRYAVSGLHYAVRTQRTFRVQLVCAAVVALLTIWLRPGAVGTALVALALFGVLASELVNTGVEAIVDLLVERNHHELARRAKDIAAAAVVTAIVGAVVSGALILGPPLTARLGAGPRWSHTVAWAGVILVVAAGAAGVISLLRRPAPGEARGAGRRAS
;
A
#
# COMPACT_ATOMS: atom_id res chain seq x y z
N MET A 1 -3.43 -20.32 27.99
CA MET A 1 -4.49 -20.13 29.00
C MET A 1 -4.87 -18.66 28.99
N ARG A 2 -6.11 -18.28 28.62
CA ARG A 2 -6.54 -16.86 28.59
C ARG A 2 -7.46 -16.62 29.78
N GLU A 3 -7.04 -15.74 30.70
CA GLU A 3 -7.96 -15.16 31.67
C GLU A 3 -8.94 -14.26 30.91
N ARG A 4 -10.25 -14.51 31.07
CA ARG A 4 -11.29 -13.69 30.45
C ARG A 4 -11.22 -12.30 31.09
N PRO A 5 -11.16 -11.20 30.31
CA PRO A 5 -11.18 -9.87 30.90
C PRO A 5 -12.48 -9.69 31.69
N ALA A 6 -12.34 -9.28 32.95
CA ALA A 6 -13.46 -8.92 33.81
C ALA A 6 -14.15 -7.68 33.21
N GLY A 7 -15.22 -7.89 32.44
CA GLY A 7 -16.06 -6.83 31.85
C GLY A 7 -15.67 -6.37 30.44
N LEU A 8 -16.68 -5.87 29.71
CA LEU A 8 -16.58 -5.39 28.31
C LEU A 8 -15.49 -4.32 28.15
N TRP A 9 -15.39 -3.39 29.10
CA TRP A 9 -14.40 -2.32 29.10
C TRP A 9 -12.96 -2.82 29.25
N ALA A 10 -12.72 -3.80 30.14
CA ALA A 10 -11.40 -4.41 30.29
C ALA A 10 -10.97 -5.14 29.01
N GLY A 11 -11.92 -5.79 28.33
CA GLY A 11 -11.68 -6.41 27.03
C GLY A 11 -11.28 -5.41 25.93
N LEU A 12 -11.97 -4.27 25.85
CA LEU A 12 -11.65 -3.20 24.90
C LEU A 12 -10.27 -2.59 25.14
N ILE A 13 -9.94 -2.27 26.39
CA ILE A 13 -8.62 -1.73 26.76
C ILE A 13 -7.53 -2.72 26.38
N GLN A 14 -7.74 -4.02 26.64
CA GLN A 14 -6.78 -5.06 26.29
C GLN A 14 -6.59 -5.19 24.77
N ALA A 15 -7.66 -5.11 23.98
CA ALA A 15 -7.58 -5.11 22.52
C ALA A 15 -6.81 -3.89 21.98
N LEU A 16 -7.05 -2.71 22.55
CA LEU A 16 -6.33 -1.49 22.20
C LEU A 16 -4.83 -1.60 22.52
N ARG A 17 -4.47 -2.18 23.68
CA ARG A 17 -3.06 -2.43 24.03
C ARG A 17 -2.37 -3.32 23.00
N TYR A 18 -3.05 -4.38 22.52
CA TYR A 18 -2.50 -5.23 21.46
C TYR A 18 -2.35 -4.49 20.13
N ALA A 19 -3.35 -3.70 19.73
CA ALA A 19 -3.28 -2.88 18.52
C ALA A 19 -2.12 -1.88 18.55
N VAL A 20 -1.94 -1.17 19.68
CA VAL A 20 -0.83 -0.23 19.88
C VAL A 20 0.53 -0.94 19.84
N SER A 21 0.63 -2.11 20.47
CA SER A 21 1.86 -2.92 20.42
C SER A 21 2.21 -3.33 18.99
N GLY A 22 1.21 -3.75 18.19
CA GLY A 22 1.40 -4.11 16.78
C GLY A 22 1.85 -2.91 15.93
N LEU A 23 1.23 -1.74 16.13
CA LEU A 23 1.62 -0.52 15.44
C LEU A 23 3.05 -0.10 15.81
N HIS A 24 3.41 -0.14 17.09
CA HIS A 24 4.76 0.18 17.56
C HIS A 24 5.80 -0.77 16.95
N TYR A 25 5.50 -2.07 16.87
CA TYR A 25 6.35 -3.04 16.19
C TYR A 25 6.57 -2.64 14.72
N ALA A 26 5.50 -2.40 13.96
CA ALA A 26 5.59 -2.04 12.54
C ALA A 26 6.40 -0.76 12.32
N VAL A 27 6.17 0.29 13.13
CA VAL A 27 6.93 1.54 13.05
C VAL A 27 8.42 1.33 13.30
N ARG A 28 8.81 0.47 14.25
CA ARG A 28 10.22 0.25 14.56
C ARG A 28 10.94 -0.65 13.57
N THR A 29 10.29 -1.72 13.12
CA THR A 29 10.95 -2.77 12.34
C THR A 29 10.83 -2.52 10.84
N GLN A 30 9.68 -2.02 10.37
CA GLN A 30 9.40 -1.92 8.95
C GLN A 30 9.77 -0.55 8.40
N ARG A 31 10.75 -0.52 7.50
CA ARG A 31 11.14 0.72 6.78
C ARG A 31 10.02 1.21 5.88
N THR A 32 9.36 0.30 5.15
CA THR A 32 8.28 0.61 4.22
C THR A 32 7.11 1.26 4.94
N PHE A 33 6.67 0.71 6.08
CA PHE A 33 5.63 1.32 6.92
C PHE A 33 5.97 2.75 7.35
N ARG A 34 7.22 3.03 7.77
CA ARG A 34 7.65 4.39 8.13
C ARG A 34 7.56 5.37 6.96
N VAL A 35 7.97 4.94 5.76
CA VAL A 35 7.87 5.78 4.55
C VAL A 35 6.41 6.07 4.23
N GLN A 36 5.55 5.05 4.24
CA GLN A 36 4.12 5.23 4.01
C GLN A 36 3.47 6.15 5.06
N LEU A 37 3.87 6.05 6.33
CA LEU A 37 3.38 6.92 7.40
C LEU A 37 3.75 8.39 7.16
N VAL A 38 4.99 8.67 6.75
CA VAL A 38 5.41 10.03 6.38
C VAL A 38 4.64 10.54 5.16
N CYS A 39 4.50 9.73 4.11
CA CYS A 39 3.71 10.08 2.94
C CYS A 39 2.24 10.37 3.31
N ALA A 40 1.64 9.55 4.16
CA ALA A 40 0.28 9.75 4.65
C ALA A 40 0.14 11.05 5.44
N ALA A 41 1.11 11.38 6.30
CA ALA A 41 1.12 12.65 7.02
C ALA A 41 1.18 13.85 6.06
N VAL A 42 2.06 13.80 5.05
CA VAL A 42 2.16 14.87 4.04
C VAL A 42 0.85 15.03 3.27
N VAL A 43 0.26 13.94 2.80
CA VAL A 43 -1.02 13.99 2.06
C VAL A 43 -2.17 14.46 2.95
N ALA A 44 -2.19 14.07 4.22
CA ALA A 44 -3.18 14.57 5.18
C ALA A 44 -3.07 16.08 5.39
N LEU A 45 -1.86 16.61 5.55
CA LEU A 45 -1.61 18.06 5.65
C LEU A 45 -2.04 18.80 4.38
N LEU A 46 -1.72 18.24 3.19
CA LEU A 46 -2.19 18.79 1.92
C LEU A 46 -3.72 18.80 1.82
N THR A 47 -4.38 17.73 2.29
CA THR A 47 -5.84 17.63 2.28
C THR A 47 -6.48 18.71 3.15
N ILE A 48 -5.93 18.95 4.34
CA ILE A 48 -6.37 20.01 5.26
C ILE A 48 -6.19 21.40 4.63
N TRP A 49 -5.08 21.62 3.92
CA TRP A 49 -4.77 22.91 3.28
C TRP A 49 -5.63 23.19 2.04
N LEU A 50 -5.90 22.16 1.23
CA LEU A 50 -6.65 22.27 -0.03
C LEU A 50 -8.16 22.25 0.18
N ARG A 51 -8.66 21.62 1.25
CA ARG A 51 -10.09 21.56 1.62
C ARG A 51 -10.99 21.07 0.47
N PRO A 52 -10.82 19.83 -0.05
CA PRO A 52 -11.59 19.31 -1.19
C PRO A 52 -13.08 18.99 -0.86
N GLY A 53 -13.59 19.42 0.29
CA GLY A 53 -14.91 19.05 0.80
C GLY A 53 -14.90 17.79 1.67
N ALA A 54 -16.03 17.51 2.34
CA ALA A 54 -16.14 16.40 3.29
C ALA A 54 -15.96 15.02 2.63
N VAL A 55 -16.61 14.80 1.49
CA VAL A 55 -16.52 13.53 0.74
C VAL A 55 -15.10 13.30 0.23
N GLY A 56 -14.46 14.32 -0.37
CA GLY A 56 -13.09 14.21 -0.83
C GLY A 56 -12.11 13.92 0.31
N THR A 57 -12.26 14.62 1.43
CA THR A 57 -11.45 14.39 2.63
C THR A 57 -11.62 12.96 3.16
N ALA A 58 -12.85 12.45 3.24
CA ALA A 58 -13.13 11.11 3.71
C ALA A 58 -12.53 10.02 2.79
N LEU A 59 -12.62 10.19 1.47
CA LEU A 59 -12.05 9.27 0.49
C LEU A 59 -10.52 9.25 0.54
N VAL A 60 -9.88 10.42 0.68
CA VAL A 60 -8.42 10.49 0.86
C VAL A 60 -8.01 9.82 2.18
N ALA A 61 -8.71 10.10 3.28
CA ALA A 61 -8.44 9.46 4.57
C ALA A 61 -8.56 7.93 4.46
N LEU A 62 -9.63 7.43 3.84
CA LEU A 62 -9.83 6.00 3.63
C LEU A 62 -8.69 5.38 2.80
N ALA A 63 -8.24 6.06 1.76
CA ALA A 63 -7.13 5.57 0.95
C ALA A 63 -5.80 5.52 1.72
N LEU A 64 -5.51 6.55 2.53
CA LEU A 64 -4.31 6.57 3.39
C LEU A 64 -4.34 5.46 4.43
N PHE A 65 -5.46 5.29 5.14
CA PHE A 65 -5.61 4.19 6.10
C PHE A 65 -5.59 2.82 5.42
N GLY A 66 -6.11 2.71 4.19
CA GLY A 66 -6.05 1.49 3.38
C GLY A 66 -4.61 1.06 3.07
N VAL A 67 -3.74 2.02 2.72
CA VAL A 67 -2.29 1.75 2.51
C VAL A 67 -1.62 1.29 3.80
N LEU A 68 -1.84 2.00 4.91
CA LEU A 68 -1.23 1.62 6.18
C LEU A 68 -1.75 0.27 6.69
N ALA A 69 -3.04 -0.01 6.52
CA ALA A 69 -3.64 -1.27 6.92
C ALA A 69 -3.12 -2.44 6.08
N SER A 70 -2.98 -2.28 4.75
CA SER A 70 -2.44 -3.33 3.89
C SER A 70 -0.98 -3.66 4.23
N GLU A 71 -0.17 -2.67 4.57
CA GLU A 71 1.22 -2.87 5.02
C GLU A 71 1.30 -3.61 6.37
N LEU A 72 0.39 -3.30 7.31
CA LEU A 72 0.30 -4.03 8.58
C LEU A 72 -0.11 -5.50 8.36
N VAL A 73 -1.06 -5.74 7.45
CA VAL A 73 -1.43 -7.11 7.05
C VAL A 73 -0.26 -7.81 6.38
N ASN A 74 0.47 -7.15 5.48
CA ASN A 74 1.66 -7.69 4.84
C ASN A 74 2.71 -8.11 5.87
N THR A 75 3.01 -7.22 6.83
CA THR A 75 3.94 -7.49 7.93
C THR A 75 3.48 -8.69 8.79
N GLY A 76 2.18 -8.80 9.05
CA GLY A 76 1.60 -9.92 9.79
C GLY A 76 1.72 -11.25 9.03
N VAL A 77 1.45 -11.24 7.72
CA VAL A 77 1.62 -12.41 6.85
C VAL A 77 3.09 -12.84 6.79
N GLU A 78 4.02 -11.90 6.64
CA GLU A 78 5.46 -12.18 6.68
C GLU A 78 5.86 -12.87 7.98
N ALA A 79 5.42 -12.33 9.13
CA ALA A 79 5.72 -12.92 10.43
C ALA A 79 5.14 -14.34 10.60
N ILE A 80 3.92 -14.60 10.12
CA ILE A 80 3.31 -15.93 10.14
C ILE A 80 4.07 -16.89 9.23
N VAL A 81 4.40 -16.47 8.01
CA VAL A 81 5.13 -17.31 7.07
C VAL A 81 6.54 -17.63 7.59
N ASP A 82 7.23 -16.65 8.17
CA ASP A 82 8.56 -16.85 8.76
C ASP A 82 8.52 -17.81 9.96
N LEU A 83 7.45 -17.74 10.76
CA LEU A 83 7.21 -18.68 11.86
C LEU A 83 6.97 -20.11 11.35
N LEU A 84 6.20 -20.29 10.27
CA LEU A 84 5.83 -21.62 9.76
C LEU A 84 6.97 -22.31 9.00
N VAL A 85 7.79 -21.51 8.33
CA VAL A 85 8.79 -22.00 7.38
C VAL A 85 10.17 -22.13 8.02
N GLU A 86 10.47 -21.31 9.03
CA GLU A 86 11.78 -21.22 9.68
C GLU A 86 12.94 -21.20 8.65
N ARG A 87 13.58 -22.35 8.39
CA ARG A 87 14.69 -22.49 7.42
C ARG A 87 14.32 -23.18 6.10
N ASN A 88 13.13 -23.77 5.99
CA ASN A 88 12.74 -24.64 4.87
C ASN A 88 11.95 -23.89 3.80
N HIS A 89 12.64 -23.18 2.91
CA HIS A 89 12.00 -22.39 1.85
C HIS A 89 11.02 -23.24 1.00
N HIS A 90 9.73 -22.89 1.06
CA HIS A 90 8.66 -23.52 0.30
C HIS A 90 8.07 -22.58 -0.76
N GLU A 91 7.71 -23.13 -1.91
CA GLU A 91 7.10 -22.37 -3.03
C GLU A 91 5.80 -21.65 -2.60
N LEU A 92 4.99 -22.29 -1.75
CA LEU A 92 3.75 -21.69 -1.22
C LEU A 92 4.03 -20.49 -0.31
N ALA A 93 5.09 -20.54 0.49
CA ALA A 93 5.50 -19.45 1.36
C ALA A 93 5.93 -18.22 0.56
N ARG A 94 6.67 -18.44 -0.53
CA ARG A 94 7.01 -17.37 -1.48
C ARG A 94 5.75 -16.73 -2.05
N ARG A 95 4.80 -17.53 -2.56
CA ARG A 95 3.55 -17.02 -3.12
C ARG A 95 2.72 -16.23 -2.10
N ALA A 96 2.66 -16.67 -0.85
CA ALA A 96 1.93 -15.95 0.20
C ALA A 96 2.52 -14.55 0.43
N LYS A 97 3.85 -14.44 0.51
CA LYS A 97 4.55 -13.15 0.64
C LYS A 97 4.36 -12.27 -0.60
N ASP A 98 4.47 -12.84 -1.80
CA ASP A 98 4.29 -12.10 -3.06
C ASP A 98 2.87 -11.51 -3.17
N ILE A 99 1.85 -12.27 -2.79
CA ILE A 99 0.45 -11.81 -2.78
C ILE A 99 0.23 -10.71 -1.75
N ALA A 100 0.80 -10.85 -0.56
CA ALA A 100 0.70 -9.83 0.49
C ALA A 100 1.37 -8.51 0.06
N ALA A 101 2.54 -8.58 -0.58
CA ALA A 101 3.20 -7.41 -1.16
C ALA A 101 2.38 -6.79 -2.30
N ALA A 102 1.76 -7.61 -3.16
CA ALA A 102 0.89 -7.13 -4.23
C ALA A 102 -0.34 -6.37 -3.70
N ALA A 103 -0.89 -6.77 -2.55
CA ALA A 103 -1.98 -6.05 -1.90
C ALA A 103 -1.57 -4.63 -1.46
N VAL A 104 -0.36 -4.48 -0.90
CA VAL A 104 0.20 -3.16 -0.55
C VAL A 104 0.32 -2.28 -1.78
N VAL A 105 0.93 -2.78 -2.85
CA VAL A 105 1.10 -2.01 -4.11
C VAL A 105 -0.25 -1.60 -4.68
N THR A 106 -1.24 -2.50 -4.65
CA THR A 106 -2.60 -2.20 -5.12
C THR A 106 -3.23 -1.06 -4.32
N ALA A 107 -3.09 -1.08 -2.99
CA ALA A 107 -3.58 0.00 -2.13
C ALA A 107 -2.87 1.34 -2.44
N ILE A 108 -1.56 1.32 -2.68
CA ILE A 108 -0.78 2.52 -3.05
C ILE A 108 -1.28 3.11 -4.37
N VAL A 109 -1.50 2.29 -5.39
CA VAL A 109 -2.04 2.75 -6.69
C VAL A 109 -3.42 3.38 -6.49
N GLY A 110 -4.30 2.74 -5.72
CA GLY A 110 -5.61 3.31 -5.36
C GLY A 110 -5.48 4.67 -4.70
N ALA A 111 -4.59 4.81 -3.71
CA ALA A 111 -4.36 6.07 -3.01
C ALA A 111 -3.79 7.17 -3.91
N VAL A 112 -2.89 6.83 -4.83
CA VAL A 112 -2.35 7.79 -5.81
C VAL A 112 -3.46 8.27 -6.75
N VAL A 113 -4.28 7.36 -7.28
CA VAL A 113 -5.40 7.71 -8.17
C VAL A 113 -6.43 8.58 -7.45
N SER A 114 -6.88 8.17 -6.25
CA SER A 114 -7.83 8.96 -5.46
C SER A 114 -7.25 10.33 -5.08
N GLY A 115 -6.00 10.39 -4.65
CA GLY A 115 -5.30 11.63 -4.33
C GLY A 115 -5.19 12.56 -5.53
N ALA A 116 -4.83 12.04 -6.71
CA ALA A 116 -4.75 12.83 -7.94
C ALA A 116 -6.11 13.41 -8.36
N LEU A 117 -7.19 12.61 -8.29
CA LEU A 117 -8.53 13.07 -8.67
C LEU A 117 -9.12 14.09 -7.68
N ILE A 118 -8.88 13.90 -6.38
CA ILE A 118 -9.50 14.73 -5.33
C ILE A 118 -8.66 15.97 -5.04
N LEU A 119 -7.34 15.83 -4.91
CA LEU A 119 -6.44 16.92 -4.55
C LEU A 119 -5.85 17.62 -5.78
N GLY A 120 -5.79 16.98 -6.95
CA GLY A 120 -5.20 17.55 -8.17
C GLY A 120 -5.87 18.85 -8.62
N PRO A 121 -7.21 18.90 -8.79
CA PRO A 121 -7.89 20.13 -9.20
C PRO A 121 -7.68 21.32 -8.25
N PRO A 122 -7.88 21.20 -6.91
CA PRO A 122 -7.63 22.32 -6.02
C PRO A 122 -6.14 22.67 -5.91
N LEU A 123 -5.23 21.70 -6.02
CA LEU A 123 -3.78 21.94 -5.99
C LEU A 123 -3.33 22.78 -7.19
N THR A 124 -3.72 22.37 -8.39
CA THR A 124 -3.36 23.10 -9.63
C THR A 124 -3.98 24.50 -9.67
N ALA A 125 -5.20 24.66 -9.17
CA ALA A 125 -5.82 25.98 -9.03
C ALA A 125 -5.03 26.91 -8.09
N ARG A 126 -4.54 26.39 -6.94
CA ARG A 126 -3.69 27.17 -6.00
C ARG A 126 -2.33 27.54 -6.60
N LEU A 127 -1.84 26.76 -7.57
CA LEU A 127 -0.59 27.02 -8.29
C LEU A 127 -0.76 27.94 -9.52
N GLY A 128 -1.98 28.46 -9.75
CA GLY A 128 -2.26 29.41 -10.84
C GLY A 128 -2.61 28.77 -12.19
N ALA A 129 -2.88 27.46 -12.25
CA ALA A 129 -3.36 26.83 -13.47
C ALA A 129 -4.81 27.25 -13.77
N GLY A 130 -5.10 27.57 -15.03
CA GLY A 130 -6.45 27.91 -15.46
C GLY A 130 -7.45 26.75 -15.26
N PRO A 131 -8.77 27.03 -15.10
CA PRO A 131 -9.78 26.01 -14.75
C PRO A 131 -9.89 24.83 -15.73
N ARG A 132 -9.50 25.04 -17.00
CA ARG A 132 -9.52 24.00 -18.04
C ARG A 132 -8.34 23.03 -17.92
N TRP A 133 -7.23 23.47 -17.34
CA TRP A 133 -6.01 22.68 -17.19
C TRP A 133 -6.02 21.82 -15.92
N SER A 134 -6.76 22.23 -14.88
CA SER A 134 -6.77 21.54 -13.58
C SER A 134 -7.32 20.11 -13.64
N HIS A 135 -8.42 19.89 -14.37
CA HIS A 135 -9.00 18.56 -14.56
C HIS A 135 -8.19 17.70 -15.54
N THR A 136 -7.71 18.28 -16.63
CA THR A 136 -6.94 17.55 -17.66
C THR A 136 -5.63 17.02 -17.10
N VAL A 137 -4.92 17.80 -16.28
CA VAL A 137 -3.66 17.36 -15.63
C VAL A 137 -3.91 16.23 -14.65
N ALA A 138 -4.99 16.29 -13.85
CA ALA A 138 -5.34 15.23 -12.92
C ALA A 138 -5.63 13.90 -13.65
N TRP A 139 -6.45 13.93 -14.70
CA TRP A 139 -6.78 12.74 -15.48
C TRP A 139 -5.58 12.19 -16.27
N ALA A 140 -4.73 13.05 -16.83
CA ALA A 140 -3.50 12.62 -17.48
C ALA A 140 -2.56 11.90 -16.49
N GLY A 141 -2.45 12.41 -15.26
CA GLY A 141 -1.69 11.76 -14.19
C GLY A 141 -2.25 10.39 -13.82
N VAL A 142 -3.57 10.26 -13.70
CA VAL A 142 -4.24 8.97 -13.44
C VAL A 142 -3.96 7.97 -14.56
N ILE A 143 -4.12 8.38 -15.82
CA ILE A 143 -3.86 7.52 -16.99
C ILE A 143 -2.41 7.04 -16.99
N LEU A 144 -1.45 7.94 -16.71
CA LEU A 144 -0.04 7.59 -16.65
C LEU A 144 0.26 6.54 -15.57
N VAL A 145 -0.29 6.72 -14.36
CA VAL A 145 -0.10 5.79 -13.23
C VAL A 145 -0.68 4.42 -13.57
N VAL A 146 -1.89 4.37 -14.12
CA VAL A 146 -2.55 3.11 -14.51
C VAL A 146 -1.78 2.43 -15.65
N ALA A 147 -1.36 3.19 -16.66
CA ALA A 147 -0.59 2.67 -17.79
C ALA A 147 0.78 2.12 -17.36
N ALA A 148 1.49 2.84 -16.48
CA ALA A 148 2.77 2.39 -15.94
C ALA A 148 2.60 1.10 -15.10
N GLY A 149 1.54 1.02 -14.29
CA GLY A 149 1.19 -0.20 -13.55
C GLY A 149 0.92 -1.38 -14.47
N ALA A 150 0.08 -1.19 -15.50
CA ALA A 150 -0.24 -2.22 -16.48
C ALA A 150 0.99 -2.68 -17.27
N ALA A 151 1.84 -1.76 -17.72
CA ALA A 151 3.09 -2.06 -18.41
C ALA A 151 4.05 -2.87 -17.54
N GLY A 152 4.15 -2.52 -16.24
CA GLY A 152 4.91 -3.27 -15.25
C GLY A 152 4.44 -4.72 -15.16
N VAL A 153 3.14 -4.95 -15.00
CA VAL A 153 2.54 -6.29 -14.96
C VAL A 153 2.80 -7.07 -16.25
N ILE A 154 2.56 -6.46 -17.42
CA ILE A 154 2.79 -7.10 -18.72
C ILE A 154 4.27 -7.47 -18.89
N SER A 155 5.19 -6.61 -18.47
CA SER A 155 6.62 -6.88 -18.56
C SER A 155 7.04 -8.07 -17.69
N LEU A 156 6.37 -8.29 -16.55
CA LEU A 156 6.61 -9.42 -15.67
C LEU A 156 6.06 -10.72 -16.26
N LEU A 157 4.86 -10.68 -16.86
CA LEU A 157 4.25 -11.84 -17.53
C LEU A 157 5.03 -12.29 -18.77
N ARG A 158 5.78 -11.38 -19.40
CA ARG A 158 6.64 -11.68 -20.56
C ARG A 158 8.01 -12.23 -20.19
N ARG A 159 8.39 -12.29 -18.90
CA ARG A 159 9.70 -12.86 -18.52
C ARG A 159 9.67 -14.37 -18.73
N PRO A 160 10.61 -14.94 -19.50
CA PRO A 160 10.66 -16.38 -19.73
C PRO A 160 10.86 -17.12 -18.40
N ALA A 161 10.28 -18.31 -18.28
CA ALA A 161 10.38 -19.08 -17.05
C ALA A 161 11.86 -19.36 -16.72
N PRO A 162 12.29 -19.38 -15.45
CA PRO A 162 13.69 -19.55 -15.05
C PRO A 162 14.41 -20.78 -15.62
N GLY A 163 13.67 -21.76 -16.16
CA GLY A 163 14.20 -22.96 -16.83
C GLY A 163 14.45 -22.82 -18.34
N GLU A 164 13.75 -21.94 -19.06
CA GLU A 164 13.85 -21.84 -20.53
C GLU A 164 15.15 -21.12 -20.98
N ALA A 165 15.59 -20.11 -20.22
CA ALA A 165 16.84 -19.41 -20.48
C ALA A 165 18.09 -20.29 -20.33
N ARG A 166 18.04 -21.32 -19.47
CA ARG A 166 19.15 -22.27 -19.26
C ARG A 166 19.22 -23.35 -20.36
N GLY A 167 18.09 -23.68 -20.99
CA GLY A 167 18.02 -24.63 -22.11
C GLY A 167 18.48 -24.02 -23.44
N ALA A 168 18.20 -22.74 -23.67
CA ALA A 168 18.61 -22.03 -24.88
C ALA A 168 20.14 -21.88 -25.00
N GLY A 169 20.85 -21.66 -23.88
CA GLY A 169 22.32 -21.55 -23.88
C GLY A 169 23.06 -22.88 -24.06
N ARG A 170 22.43 -24.03 -23.77
CA ARG A 170 23.03 -25.37 -23.91
C ARG A 170 22.81 -26.02 -25.28
N ARG A 171 21.88 -25.49 -26.10
CA ARG A 171 21.64 -25.97 -27.47
C ARG A 171 22.41 -25.18 -28.52
N ALA A 172 23.06 -24.09 -28.12
CA ALA A 172 23.85 -23.20 -28.97
C ALA A 172 25.37 -23.40 -28.80
N SER A 173 25.78 -24.44 -28.07
CA SER A 173 27.17 -24.88 -27.84
C SER A 173 27.34 -26.32 -28.32
#